data_AF-C6SB49-F1
#
_entry.id   AF-C6SB49-F1
#
_cell.length_a   1.000
_cell.length_b   1.000
_cell.length_c   1.000
_cell.angle_alpha   90.00
_cell.angle_beta   90.00
_cell.angle_gamma   90.00
#
_symmetry.space_group_name_H-M   'P 1'
#
loop_
_entity.id
_entity.type
_entity.pdbx_description
1 polymer ?
#
loop_
_entity_poly.entity_id
_entity_poly.type
_entity_poly.pdbx_seq_one_letter_code
_entity_poly.pdbx_strand_id
1 'polypeptide(L)'
;MDNWPADADGVQGPELMARFLAHAERFGTEIIFDQINAVDLQKRPFTLKGDMGEYTCDALIVATGASAKYLGLPSEEAFAGKGVSACATCDGFFYKNQDVAVVGGGNTAVEEALYLANIAKTVTLIP
;
A
#
# COMPACT_ATOMS: atom_id res chain seq x y z
N MET A 1 6.14 -10.15 -8.67
CA MET A 1 6.69 -8.98 -9.34
C MET A 1 7.77 -9.50 -10.26
N ASP A 2 7.50 -9.43 -11.55
CA ASP A 2 8.40 -10.03 -12.56
C ASP A 2 9.23 -8.94 -13.25
N ASN A 3 9.06 -7.69 -12.79
CA ASN A 3 9.67 -6.48 -13.33
C ASN A 3 10.70 -5.85 -12.38
N TRP A 4 11.04 -6.50 -11.27
CA TRP A 4 12.15 -6.08 -10.43
C TRP A 4 13.46 -6.66 -10.99
N PRO A 5 14.45 -5.83 -11.36
CA PRO A 5 15.67 -6.33 -11.99
C PRO A 5 16.45 -7.23 -11.03
N ALA A 6 17.07 -8.26 -11.60
CA ALA A 6 17.89 -9.27 -10.91
C ALA A 6 17.14 -10.31 -10.04
N ASP A 7 15.80 -10.34 -10.06
CA ASP A 7 15.01 -11.48 -9.58
C ASP A 7 14.54 -12.32 -10.78
N ALA A 8 15.36 -13.30 -11.19
CA ALA A 8 15.18 -14.08 -12.42
C ALA A 8 13.87 -14.88 -12.48
N ASP A 9 13.41 -15.38 -11.34
CA ASP A 9 12.18 -16.16 -11.20
C ASP A 9 10.99 -15.29 -10.74
N GLY A 10 11.17 -13.97 -10.69
CA GLY A 10 10.24 -13.03 -10.06
C GLY A 10 10.35 -13.05 -8.53
N VAL A 11 9.83 -12.00 -7.89
CA VAL A 11 9.84 -11.85 -6.42
C VAL A 11 8.49 -11.40 -5.90
N GLN A 12 8.09 -11.85 -4.71
CA GLN A 12 6.89 -11.34 -4.07
C GLN A 12 7.16 -9.98 -3.42
N GLY A 13 6.18 -9.07 -3.45
CA GLY A 13 6.31 -7.73 -2.87
C GLY A 13 6.76 -7.74 -1.40
N PRO A 14 6.12 -8.53 -0.51
CA PRO A 14 6.53 -8.61 0.90
C PRO A 14 7.97 -9.12 1.08
N GLU A 15 8.39 -10.09 0.27
CA GLU A 15 9.75 -10.64 0.33
C GLU A 15 10.79 -9.60 -0.08
N LEU A 16 10.54 -8.87 -1.17
CA LEU A 16 11.41 -7.79 -1.63
C LEU A 16 11.56 -6.70 -0.56
N MET A 17 10.46 -6.30 0.09
CA MET A 17 10.50 -5.28 1.16
C MET A 17 11.25 -5.77 2.40
N ALA A 18 11.11 -7.05 2.77
CA ALA A 18 11.87 -7.63 3.88
C ALA A 18 13.39 -7.62 3.59
N ARG A 19 13.79 -7.90 2.34
CA ARG A 19 15.21 -7.79 1.92
C ARG A 19 15.73 -6.36 2.04
N PHE A 20 14.93 -5.34 1.73
CA PHE A 20 15.33 -3.94 1.91
C PHE A 20 15.42 -3.50 3.36
N LEU A 21 14.49 -3.94 4.21
CA LEU A 21 14.56 -3.69 5.64
C LEU A 21 15.87 -4.22 6.23
N ALA A 22 16.18 -5.49 5.95
CA ALA A 22 17.43 -6.12 6.40
C ALA A 22 18.67 -5.41 5.84
N HIS A 23 18.60 -4.90 4.60
CA HIS A 23 19.69 -4.11 4.01
C HIS A 23 19.91 -2.81 4.79
N ALA A 24 18.85 -2.05 5.09
CA ALA A 24 18.95 -0.80 5.86
C ALA A 24 19.51 -1.03 7.27
N GLU A 25 19.02 -2.06 7.96
CA GLU A 25 19.50 -2.47 9.30
C GLU A 25 20.98 -2.88 9.27
N ARG A 26 21.43 -3.57 8.22
CA ARG A 26 22.85 -3.96 8.05
C ARG A 26 23.81 -2.78 8.07
N PHE A 27 23.35 -1.60 7.66
CA PHE A 27 24.15 -0.37 7.68
C PHE A 27 23.85 0.53 8.89
N GLY A 28 23.15 0.02 9.90
CA GLY A 28 22.88 0.72 11.15
C GLY A 28 21.77 1.78 11.04
N THR A 29 20.86 1.65 10.07
CA THR A 29 19.65 2.48 10.02
C THR A 29 18.73 2.10 11.18
N GLU A 30 18.33 3.07 11.99
CA GLU A 30 17.33 2.87 13.04
C GLU A 30 15.92 2.84 12.43
N ILE A 31 15.17 1.78 12.71
CA ILE A 31 13.80 1.60 12.23
C ILE A 31 12.85 1.83 13.40
N ILE A 32 12.10 2.92 13.32
CA ILE A 32 11.11 3.30 14.34
C ILE A 32 9.73 3.04 13.77
N PHE A 33 8.98 2.13 14.41
CA PHE A 33 7.59 1.88 14.07
C PHE A 33 6.70 2.96 14.71
N ASP A 34 6.52 4.06 13.99
CA ASP A 34 5.62 5.15 14.37
C ASP A 34 4.95 5.75 13.12
N GLN A 35 3.83 6.44 13.31
CA GLN A 35 3.11 7.15 12.28
C GLN A 35 3.18 8.65 12.52
N ILE A 36 3.84 9.38 11.63
CA ILE A 36 3.92 10.84 11.70
C ILE A 36 2.57 11.48 11.34
N ASN A 37 2.02 12.27 12.25
CA ASN A 37 0.73 12.94 12.12
C ASN A 37 0.86 14.46 11.90
N ALA A 38 1.97 15.09 12.30
CA ALA A 38 2.23 16.51 12.08
C ALA A 38 3.72 16.85 11.92
N VAL A 39 4.02 17.93 11.20
CA VAL A 39 5.39 18.43 10.97
C VAL A 39 5.47 19.95 11.10
N ASP A 40 6.56 20.46 11.69
CA ASP A 40 6.97 21.87 11.62
C ASP A 40 8.29 21.97 10.83
N LEU A 41 8.19 22.55 9.63
CA LEU A 41 9.30 22.71 8.69
C LEU A 41 9.81 24.15 8.62
N GLN A 42 9.24 25.08 9.42
CA GLN A 42 9.57 26.51 9.35
C GLN A 42 10.87 26.85 10.08
N LYS A 43 11.32 25.98 10.97
CA LYS A 43 12.50 26.18 11.83
C LYS A 43 13.42 24.97 11.75
N ARG A 44 14.70 25.18 12.07
CA ARG A 44 15.72 24.12 12.13
C ARG A 44 16.21 23.95 13.58
N PRO A 45 16.41 22.70 14.05
CA PRO A 45 16.09 21.44 13.37
C PRO A 45 14.58 21.31 13.13
N PHE A 46 14.19 20.58 12.08
CA PHE A 46 12.79 20.30 11.79
C PHE A 46 12.19 19.45 12.90
N THR A 47 10.91 19.64 13.20
CA THR A 47 10.20 18.88 14.23
C THR A 47 9.09 18.05 13.61
N LEU A 48 8.99 16.78 14.01
CA LEU A 48 7.94 15.85 13.58
C LEU A 48 7.26 15.27 14.81
N LYS A 49 5.93 15.15 14.77
CA LYS A 49 5.13 14.51 15.81
C LYS A 49 4.54 13.21 15.26
N GLY A 50 4.85 12.13 15.93
CA GLY A 50 4.22 10.82 15.69
C GLY A 50 3.21 10.49 16.78
N ASP A 51 2.68 9.28 16.71
CA ASP A 51 1.74 8.76 17.71
C ASP A 51 2.48 8.34 18.99
N MET A 52 3.75 7.94 18.86
CA MET A 52 4.58 7.45 19.96
C MET A 52 5.56 8.49 20.51
N GLY A 53 5.87 9.56 19.77
CA GLY A 53 6.83 10.56 20.23
C GLY A 53 7.01 11.79 19.34
N GLU A 54 7.99 12.62 19.72
CA GLU A 54 8.42 13.79 18.95
C GLU A 54 9.87 13.60 18.50
N TYR A 55 10.13 13.91 17.24
CA TYR A 55 11.41 13.69 16.57
C TYR A 55 11.95 15.00 16.01
N THR A 56 13.28 15.14 15.97
CA THR A 56 13.93 16.28 15.33
C THR A 56 15.02 15.85 14.35
N CYS A 57 15.22 16.63 13.29
CA CYS A 57 16.26 16.34 12.31
C CYS A 57 16.77 17.61 11.61
N ASP A 58 18.04 17.61 11.20
CA ASP A 58 18.62 18.69 10.41
C ASP A 58 18.23 18.61 8.91
N ALA A 59 17.92 17.41 8.45
CA ALA A 59 17.48 17.11 7.09
C ALA A 59 16.37 16.06 7.12
N LEU A 60 15.37 16.22 6.27
CA LEU A 60 14.20 15.34 6.18
C LEU A 60 14.05 14.81 4.75
N ILE A 61 13.93 13.48 4.61
CA ILE A 61 13.53 12.82 3.36
C ILE A 61 12.09 12.33 3.54
N VAL A 62 11.21 12.71 2.63
CA VAL A 62 9.79 12.30 2.65
C VAL A 62 9.58 11.21 1.60
N ALA A 63 9.24 10.00 2.06
CA ALA A 63 9.02 8.83 1.21
C ALA A 63 7.74 8.06 1.59
N THR A 64 6.67 8.78 1.97
CA THR A 64 5.40 8.21 2.49
C THR A 64 4.52 7.53 1.43
N GLY A 65 4.97 7.45 0.18
CA GLY A 65 4.22 6.81 -0.90
C GLY A 65 2.89 7.50 -1.21
N ALA A 66 1.91 6.69 -1.64
CA ALA A 66 0.55 7.10 -1.91
C ALA A 66 -0.43 6.03 -1.41
N SER A 67 -1.63 6.44 -0.98
CA SER A 67 -2.71 5.54 -0.58
C SER A 67 -3.76 5.40 -1.70
N ALA A 68 -4.55 4.33 -1.62
CA ALA A 68 -5.65 4.12 -2.55
C ALA A 68 -6.66 5.28 -2.47
N LYS A 69 -7.13 5.72 -3.63
CA LYS A 69 -8.18 6.72 -3.73
C LYS A 69 -9.53 6.01 -3.83
N TYR A 70 -10.48 6.53 -3.09
CA TYR A 70 -11.89 6.14 -3.15
C TYR A 70 -12.65 7.10 -4.08
N LEU A 71 -13.77 6.66 -4.63
CA LEU A 71 -14.64 7.48 -5.49
C LEU A 71 -15.31 8.63 -4.73
N GLY A 72 -15.45 8.49 -3.41
CA GLY A 72 -16.09 9.47 -2.53
C GLY A 72 -17.62 9.33 -2.48
N LEU A 73 -18.14 8.13 -2.75
CA LEU A 73 -19.59 7.89 -2.69
C LEU A 73 -20.01 7.59 -1.24
N PRO A 74 -21.15 8.12 -0.74
CA PRO A 74 -21.64 7.76 0.60
C PRO A 74 -21.85 6.26 0.79
N SER A 75 -22.23 5.55 -0.27
CA SER A 75 -22.35 4.09 -0.25
C SER A 75 -21.00 3.38 -0.17
N GLU A 76 -19.96 3.94 -0.79
CA GLU A 76 -18.61 3.36 -0.75
C GLU A 76 -18.07 3.36 0.69
N GLU A 77 -18.29 4.46 1.42
CA GLU A 77 -17.98 4.55 2.86
C GLU A 77 -18.86 3.61 3.69
N ALA A 78 -20.17 3.56 3.43
CA ALA A 78 -21.10 2.71 4.18
C ALA A 78 -20.79 1.20 4.06
N PHE A 79 -20.23 0.78 2.92
CA PHE A 79 -19.87 -0.60 2.62
C PHE A 79 -18.38 -0.91 2.72
N ALA A 80 -17.55 0.04 3.17
CA ALA A 80 -16.13 -0.18 3.42
C ALA A 80 -15.92 -1.34 4.41
N GLY A 81 -15.13 -2.34 4.02
CA GLY A 81 -14.90 -3.56 4.82
C GLY A 81 -16.09 -4.52 4.89
N LYS A 82 -17.19 -4.24 4.17
CA LYS A 82 -18.41 -5.07 4.09
C LYS A 82 -18.78 -5.46 2.66
N GLY A 83 -17.84 -5.33 1.73
CA GLY A 83 -18.09 -5.48 0.29
C GLY A 83 -17.24 -4.56 -0.56
N VAL A 84 -16.84 -3.41 -0.02
CA VAL A 84 -15.94 -2.45 -0.66
C VAL A 84 -14.54 -2.60 -0.07
N SER A 85 -13.55 -2.78 -0.95
CA SER A 85 -12.12 -2.89 -0.63
C SER A 85 -11.29 -2.12 -1.65
N ALA A 86 -10.09 -1.74 -1.25
CA ALA A 86 -9.08 -1.12 -2.10
C ALA A 86 -7.76 -1.95 -2.16
N CYS A 87 -7.82 -3.22 -1.75
CA CYS A 87 -6.69 -4.15 -1.79
C CYS A 87 -7.18 -5.56 -2.15
N ALA A 88 -7.05 -5.94 -3.42
CA ALA A 88 -7.47 -7.26 -3.88
C ALA A 88 -6.70 -8.41 -3.21
N THR A 89 -5.41 -8.23 -2.94
CA THR A 89 -4.58 -9.26 -2.28
C THR A 89 -4.94 -9.46 -0.81
N CYS A 90 -5.50 -8.44 -0.16
CA CYS A 90 -5.92 -8.51 1.24
C CYS A 90 -7.24 -9.27 1.38
N ASP A 91 -8.23 -8.95 0.53
CA ASP A 91 -9.62 -9.40 0.72
C ASP A 91 -10.11 -10.40 -0.33
N GLY A 92 -9.39 -10.59 -1.44
CA GLY A 92 -9.86 -11.38 -2.58
C GLY A 92 -10.22 -12.82 -2.25
N PHE A 93 -9.57 -13.41 -1.24
CA PHE A 93 -9.87 -14.77 -0.76
C PHE A 93 -11.32 -14.93 -0.27
N PHE A 94 -11.90 -13.90 0.36
CA PHE A 94 -13.27 -13.95 0.88
C PHE A 94 -14.33 -14.04 -0.24
N TYR A 95 -13.96 -13.68 -1.47
CA TYR A 95 -14.84 -13.67 -2.63
C TYR A 95 -14.62 -14.87 -3.57
N LYS A 96 -14.03 -15.96 -3.07
CA LYS A 96 -13.86 -17.19 -3.84
C LYS A 96 -15.20 -17.71 -4.37
N ASN A 97 -15.26 -17.97 -5.67
CA ASN A 97 -16.48 -18.37 -6.39
C ASN A 97 -17.64 -17.36 -6.31
N GLN A 98 -17.39 -16.11 -5.93
CA GLN A 98 -18.38 -15.02 -5.96
C GLN A 98 -18.18 -14.15 -7.19
N ASP A 99 -19.18 -13.33 -7.50
CA ASP A 99 -19.10 -12.32 -8.57
C ASP A 99 -18.56 -11.00 -7.96
N VAL A 100 -17.51 -10.43 -8.56
CA VAL A 100 -16.85 -9.21 -8.06
C VAL A 100 -16.71 -8.14 -9.16
N ALA A 101 -16.55 -6.89 -8.75
CA ALA A 101 -16.26 -5.77 -9.65
C ALA A 101 -14.96 -5.07 -9.25
N VAL A 102 -14.20 -4.62 -10.24
CA VAL A 102 -13.01 -3.78 -10.07
C VAL A 102 -13.26 -2.46 -10.78
N VAL A 103 -13.05 -1.34 -10.09
CA VAL A 103 -13.29 0.00 -10.63
C VAL A 103 -11.96 0.71 -10.90
N GLY A 104 -11.78 1.18 -12.14
CA GLY A 104 -10.61 1.91 -12.60
C GLY A 104 -10.04 1.35 -13.90
N GLY A 105 -9.31 2.20 -14.64
CA GLY A 105 -8.69 1.85 -15.93
C GLY A 105 -7.16 1.87 -15.95
N GLY A 106 -6.51 2.05 -14.80
CA GLY A 106 -5.05 2.09 -14.69
C GLY A 106 -4.41 0.71 -14.46
N ASN A 107 -3.08 0.65 -14.41
CA ASN A 107 -2.33 -0.58 -14.18
C ASN A 107 -2.79 -1.32 -12.91
N THR A 108 -2.99 -0.60 -11.80
CA THR A 108 -3.48 -1.20 -10.54
C THR A 108 -4.80 -1.94 -10.74
N ALA A 109 -5.77 -1.34 -11.43
CA ALA A 109 -7.07 -1.99 -11.66
C ALA A 109 -6.94 -3.25 -12.52
N VAL A 110 -6.07 -3.22 -13.55
CA VAL A 110 -5.82 -4.39 -14.41
C VAL A 110 -5.10 -5.50 -13.65
N GLU A 111 -4.07 -5.17 -12.87
CA GLU A 111 -3.32 -6.14 -12.05
C GLU A 111 -4.22 -6.78 -10.98
N GLU A 112 -5.05 -5.99 -10.30
CA GLU A 112 -5.99 -6.51 -9.30
C GLU A 112 -7.10 -7.36 -9.94
N ALA A 113 -7.63 -6.97 -11.10
CA ALA A 113 -8.60 -7.78 -11.83
C ALA A 113 -8.01 -9.13 -12.28
N LEU A 114 -6.76 -9.14 -12.76
CA LEU A 114 -6.04 -10.37 -13.12
C LEU A 114 -5.80 -11.27 -11.90
N TYR A 115 -5.45 -10.69 -10.76
CA TYR A 115 -5.31 -11.43 -9.50
C TYR A 115 -6.66 -12.08 -9.11
N LEU A 116 -7.74 -11.29 -9.08
CA LEU A 116 -9.07 -11.77 -8.70
C LEU A 116 -9.65 -12.78 -9.69
N ALA A 117 -9.29 -12.72 -10.97
CA ALA A 117 -9.74 -13.67 -11.99
C ALA A 117 -9.32 -15.12 -11.70
N ASN A 118 -8.29 -15.32 -10.88
CA ASN A 118 -7.86 -16.65 -10.41
C ASN A 118 -8.63 -17.15 -9.16
N ILE A 119 -9.51 -16.33 -8.58
CA ILE A 119 -10.17 -16.59 -7.29
C ILE A 119 -11.70 -16.50 -7.40
N ALA A 120 -12.19 -15.40 -7.98
CA ALA A 120 -13.61 -15.11 -8.15
C ALA A 120 -14.24 -15.94 -9.28
N LYS A 121 -15.56 -16.06 -9.28
CA LYS A 121 -16.32 -16.71 -10.35
C LYS A 121 -16.39 -15.83 -11.59
N THR A 122 -16.66 -14.54 -11.40
CA THR A 122 -16.63 -13.53 -12.46
C THR A 122 -16.01 -12.24 -11.94
N VAL A 123 -15.25 -11.56 -12.79
CA VAL A 123 -14.67 -10.24 -12.50
C VAL A 123 -15.19 -9.26 -13.55
N THR A 124 -15.93 -8.25 -13.12
CA THR A 124 -16.39 -7.15 -13.98
C THR A 124 -15.47 -5.95 -13.83
N LEU A 125 -14.70 -5.62 -14.86
CA LEU A 125 -13.86 -4.42 -14.88
C LEU A 125 -14.67 -3.22 -15.37
N ILE A 126 -14.76 -2.18 -14.54
CA ILE A 126 -15.49 -0.93 -14.81
C ILE A 126 -14.46 0.20 -14.99
N PRO A 127 -14.20 0.66 -16.22
CA PRO A 127 -13.17 1.68 -16.51
C PRO A 127 -13.58 3.10 -16.12
#